data_AF-A0A1B9P8J2-F1
#
_entry.id   AF-A0A1B9P8J2-F1
#
_cell.length_a   1.000
_cell.length_b   1.000
_cell.length_c   1.000
_cell.angle_alpha   90.00
_cell.angle_beta   90.00
_cell.angle_gamma   90.00
#
_symmetry.space_group_name_H-M   'P 1'
#
loop_
_entity.id
_entity.type
_entity.pdbx_description
1 polymer ?
#
loop_
_entity_poly.entity_id
_entity_poly.type
_entity_poly.pdbx_seq_one_letter_code
_entity_poly.pdbx_strand_id
1 'polypeptide(L)'
;MKNFKQIIEQNTEELKTGNMQSYLDVLDDSICQYERSYEPLAESAYLRNYVRSCFRNDLAQKNGHNSFGRKQFSKYIARWFRKVGSN
;
A
#
# COMPACT_ATOMS: atom_id res chain seq x y z
N MET A 1 -4.23 -11.39 -7.02
CA MET A 1 -4.11 -9.91 -7.04
C MET A 1 -5.42 -9.12 -7.10
N LYS A 2 -6.44 -9.51 -7.90
CA LYS A 2 -7.70 -8.72 -7.99
C LYS A 2 -8.39 -8.52 -6.63
N ASN A 3 -8.45 -9.55 -5.79
CA ASN A 3 -9.09 -9.47 -4.47
C ASN A 3 -8.32 -8.54 -3.51
N PHE A 4 -6.98 -8.58 -3.50
CA PHE A 4 -6.17 -7.64 -2.70
C PHE A 4 -6.39 -6.20 -3.12
N LYS A 5 -6.51 -5.92 -4.43
CA LYS A 5 -6.82 -4.57 -4.92
C LYS A 5 -8.15 -4.06 -4.39
N GLN A 6 -9.17 -4.92 -4.35
CA GLN A 6 -10.49 -4.57 -3.81
C GLN A 6 -10.44 -4.30 -2.31
N ILE A 7 -9.72 -5.11 -1.54
CA ILE A 7 -9.51 -4.88 -0.09
C ILE A 7 -8.85 -3.52 0.14
N ILE A 8 -7.76 -3.22 -0.59
CA ILE A 8 -7.10 -1.92 -0.49
C ILE A 8 -8.05 -0.77 -0.83
N GLU A 9 -8.89 -0.93 -1.86
CA GLU A 9 -9.86 0.08 -2.24
C GLU A 9 -10.90 0.31 -1.13
N GLN A 10 -11.41 -0.75 -0.51
CA GLN A 10 -12.37 -0.70 0.60
C GLN A 10 -11.73 -0.06 1.85
N ASN A 11 -10.57 -0.54 2.28
CA ASN A 11 -9.92 -0.09 3.52
C ASN A 11 -9.37 1.36 3.41
N THR A 12 -9.34 1.93 2.20
CA THR A 12 -8.96 3.33 1.96
C THR A 12 -10.14 4.24 1.59
N GLU A 13 -11.37 3.74 1.55
CA GLU A 13 -12.53 4.50 1.07
C GLU A 13 -12.74 5.81 1.83
N GLU A 14 -12.67 5.75 3.16
CA GLU A 14 -12.80 6.92 4.04
C GLU A 14 -11.49 7.72 4.18
N LEU A 15 -10.33 7.08 3.95
CA LEU A 15 -9.01 7.69 4.06
C LEU A 15 -8.62 8.47 2.79
N LYS A 16 -9.32 9.58 2.53
CA LYS A 16 -9.07 10.48 1.38
C LYS A 16 -7.63 11.02 1.38
N THR A 17 -7.17 11.46 2.55
CA THR A 17 -5.81 11.92 2.83
C THR A 17 -5.35 11.37 4.17
N GLY A 18 -4.08 10.98 4.25
CA GLY A 18 -3.49 10.42 5.45
C GLY A 18 -1.99 10.68 5.51
N ASN A 19 -1.42 10.54 6.70
CA ASN A 19 0.03 10.51 6.84
C ASN A 19 0.58 9.12 6.43
N MET A 20 1.90 9.02 6.33
CA MET A 20 2.58 7.76 5.98
C MET A 20 2.17 6.61 6.89
N GLN A 21 2.06 6.83 8.21
CA GLN A 21 1.73 5.78 9.16
C GLN A 21 0.31 5.25 8.93
N SER A 22 -0.67 6.14 8.75
CA SER A 22 -2.07 5.75 8.47
C SER A 22 -2.18 4.84 7.24
N TYR A 23 -1.43 5.13 6.17
CA TYR A 23 -1.44 4.26 4.99
C TYR A 23 -0.68 2.95 5.18
N LEU A 24 0.36 2.93 6.02
CA LEU A 24 1.05 1.69 6.37
C LEU A 24 0.19 0.79 7.24
N ASP A 25 -0.58 1.35 8.18
CA ASP A 25 -1.52 0.60 9.01
C ASP A 25 -2.62 -0.02 8.13
N VAL A 26 -3.16 0.74 7.17
CA VAL A 26 -4.13 0.22 6.18
C VAL A 26 -3.51 -0.88 5.31
N LEU A 27 -2.24 -0.75 4.93
CA LEU A 27 -1.54 -1.79 4.16
C LEU A 27 -1.43 -3.09 4.97
N ASP A 28 -1.02 -2.99 6.23
CA ASP A 28 -0.84 -4.16 7.10
C ASP A 28 -2.18 -4.85 7.39
N ASP A 29 -3.23 -4.08 7.64
CA ASP A 29 -4.59 -4.60 7.80
C ASP A 29 -5.09 -5.29 6.51
N SER A 30 -4.86 -4.67 5.35
CA SER A 30 -5.24 -5.25 4.05
C SER A 30 -4.50 -6.56 3.75
N ILE A 31 -3.22 -6.66 4.12
CA ILE A 31 -2.44 -7.90 4.03
C ILE A 31 -3.05 -8.96 4.95
N CYS A 32 -3.29 -8.63 6.21
CA CYS A 32 -3.89 -9.57 7.16
C CYS A 32 -5.26 -10.06 6.71
N GLN A 33 -6.11 -9.18 6.19
CA GLN A 33 -7.43 -9.52 5.67
C GLN A 33 -7.35 -10.45 4.45
N TYR A 34 -6.44 -10.17 3.51
CA TYR A 34 -6.24 -11.04 2.35
C TYR A 34 -5.74 -12.43 2.76
N GLU A 35 -4.71 -12.49 3.62
CA GLU A 35 -4.09 -13.74 4.06
C GLU A 35 -5.05 -14.61 4.88
N ARG A 36 -5.97 -14.01 5.62
CA ARG A 36 -7.04 -14.72 6.35
C ARG A 36 -8.10 -15.32 5.43
N SER A 37 -8.45 -14.65 4.33
CA SER A 37 -9.58 -15.03 3.49
C SER A 37 -9.21 -15.84 2.24
N TYR A 38 -7.95 -15.78 1.82
CA TYR A 38 -7.52 -16.39 0.55
C TYR A 38 -6.31 -17.29 0.77
N GLU A 39 -5.12 -16.70 0.74
CA GLU A 39 -3.85 -17.42 0.78
C GLU A 39 -2.75 -16.45 1.24
N PRO A 40 -1.59 -16.95 1.69
CA PRO A 40 -0.43 -16.11 1.98
C PRO A 40 -0.11 -15.19 0.81
N LEU A 41 0.04 -13.89 1.06
CA LEU A 41 0.38 -12.95 0.01
C LEU A 41 1.87 -13.09 -0.29
N ALA A 42 2.19 -13.60 -1.49
CA ALA A 42 3.55 -13.73 -1.95
C ALA A 42 4.31 -12.41 -1.77
N GLU A 43 5.50 -12.49 -1.17
CA GLU A 43 6.36 -11.32 -0.95
C GLU A 43 5.73 -10.18 -0.14
N SER A 44 4.80 -10.47 0.80
CA SER A 44 4.15 -9.43 1.64
C SER A 44 5.14 -8.57 2.44
N ALA A 45 6.24 -9.15 2.93
CA ALA A 45 7.32 -8.39 3.56
C ALA A 45 8.01 -7.42 2.58
N TYR A 46 8.19 -7.83 1.32
CA TYR A 46 8.74 -6.97 0.29
C TYR A 46 7.77 -5.83 -0.08
N LEU A 47 6.47 -6.11 -0.19
CA LEU A 47 5.44 -5.11 -0.40
C LEU A 47 5.50 -4.00 0.67
N ARG A 48 5.55 -4.38 1.95
CA ARG A 48 5.67 -3.43 3.07
C ARG A 48 6.88 -2.51 2.93
N ASN A 49 8.05 -3.10 2.68
CA ASN A 49 9.30 -2.34 2.51
C ASN A 49 9.27 -1.44 1.27
N TYR A 50 8.68 -1.92 0.18
CA TYR A 50 8.52 -1.16 -1.06
C TYR A 50 7.66 0.08 -0.85
N VAL A 51 6.47 -0.07 -0.27
CA VAL A 51 5.53 1.03 -0.02
C VAL A 51 6.12 2.02 0.97
N ARG A 52 6.75 1.54 2.06
CA ARG A 52 7.45 2.38 3.02
C ARG A 52 8.54 3.22 2.35
N SER A 53 9.33 2.63 1.45
CA SER A 53 10.38 3.33 0.72
C SER A 53 9.80 4.39 -0.23
N CYS A 54 8.68 4.08 -0.91
CA CYS A 54 7.99 5.06 -1.76
C CYS A 54 7.53 6.28 -0.96
N PHE A 55 6.94 6.09 0.23
CA PHE A 55 6.57 7.20 1.10
C PHE A 55 7.78 8.00 1.57
N ARG A 56 8.86 7.36 2.00
CA ARG A 56 10.08 8.06 2.46
C ARG A 56 10.70 8.91 1.36
N ASN A 57 10.74 8.41 0.12
CA ASN A 57 11.25 9.16 -1.02
C ASN A 57 10.38 10.38 -1.32
N ASP A 58 9.06 10.20 -1.32
CA ASP A 58 8.14 11.31 -1.58
C ASP A 58 8.11 12.32 -0.41
N LEU A 59 8.31 11.89 0.84
CA LEU A 59 8.54 12.77 2.00
C LEU A 59 9.77 13.64 1.77
N ALA A 60 10.89 13.05 1.36
CA ALA A 60 12.13 13.79 1.10
C ALA A 60 11.95 14.82 -0.03
N GLN A 61 11.19 14.47 -1.08
CA GLN A 61 10.88 15.39 -2.18
C GLN A 61 9.90 16.50 -1.81
N LYS A 62 9.06 16.29 -0.80
CA LYS A 62 8.07 17.27 -0.32
C LYS A 62 8.55 18.09 0.88
N ASN A 63 9.87 18.21 1.11
CA ASN A 63 10.44 18.88 2.29
C ASN A 63 9.85 18.37 3.62
N GLY A 64 9.54 17.07 3.73
CA GLY A 64 8.99 16.45 4.92
C GLY A 64 7.47 16.58 5.10
N HIS A 65 6.74 17.15 4.13
CA HIS A 65 5.28 17.27 4.22
C HIS A 65 4.60 15.88 4.19
N ASN A 66 4.23 15.40 5.37
CA ASN A 66 3.69 14.06 5.62
C ASN A 66 2.17 13.98 5.39
N SER A 67 1.78 14.33 4.16
CA SER A 67 0.40 14.22 3.69
C SER A 67 0.37 13.58 2.31
N PHE A 68 -0.38 12.48 2.22
CA PHE A 68 -0.52 11.64 1.04
C PHE A 68 -1.99 11.43 0.71
N GLY A 69 -2.29 11.28 -0.57
CA GLY A 69 -3.64 10.97 -1.03
C GLY A 69 -3.79 9.48 -1.36
N ARG A 70 -5.03 8.99 -1.29
CA ARG A 70 -5.39 7.61 -1.64
C ARG A 70 -4.84 7.18 -3.01
N LYS A 71 -4.94 8.04 -4.03
CA LYS A 71 -4.40 7.77 -5.38
C LYS A 71 -2.89 7.49 -5.38
N GLN A 72 -2.14 8.16 -4.53
CA GLN A 72 -0.69 8.01 -4.43
C GLN A 72 -0.35 6.66 -3.79
N PHE A 73 -1.04 6.28 -2.71
CA PHE A 73 -0.93 4.96 -2.11
C PHE A 73 -1.29 3.84 -3.11
N SER A 74 -2.44 3.92 -3.78
CA SER A 74 -2.84 2.93 -4.80
C SER A 74 -1.83 2.81 -5.94
N LYS A 75 -1.15 3.90 -6.31
CA LYS A 75 -0.09 3.90 -7.32
C LYS A 75 1.12 3.08 -6.88
N TYR A 76 1.50 3.12 -5.60
CA TYR A 76 2.59 2.30 -5.08
C TYR A 76 2.25 0.81 -5.14
N ILE A 77 1.07 0.42 -4.67
CA ILE A 77 0.61 -0.97 -4.73
C ILE A 77 0.58 -1.48 -6.18
N ALA A 78 0.03 -0.68 -7.10
CA ALA A 78 -0.04 -1.04 -8.52
C ALA A 78 1.34 -1.15 -9.21
N ARG A 79 2.34 -0.38 -8.75
CA ARG A 79 3.73 -0.52 -9.23
C ARG A 79 4.36 -1.81 -8.72
N TRP A 80 4.13 -2.15 -7.46
CA TRP A 80 4.61 -3.41 -6.89
C TRP A 80 4.00 -4.63 -7.59
N PHE A 81 2.69 -4.63 -7.84
CA PHE A 81 2.02 -5.70 -8.58
C PHE A 81 2.60 -5.92 -9.98
N ARG A 82 2.97 -4.85 -10.69
CA ARG A 82 3.64 -4.97 -11.98
C ARG A 82 5.04 -5.57 -11.86
N LYS A 83 5.73 -5.33 -10.75
CA LYS A 83 7.07 -5.85 -10.52
C LYS A 83 7.07 -7.34 -10.18
N VAL A 84 6.13 -7.78 -9.35
CA VAL A 84 6.06 -9.17 -8.86
C VAL A 84 5.20 -10.07 -9.76
N GLY A 85 4.13 -9.54 -10.35
CA GLY A 85 3.25 -10.29 -11.24
C GLY A 85 3.71 -10.38 -12.70
N SER A 86 4.90 -9.84 -13.03
CA SER A 86 5.55 -10.05 -14.34
C SER A 86 6.59 -11.19 -14.30
N ASN A 87 6.69 -11.90 -13.18
CA ASN A 87 7.50 -13.12 -13.03
C ASN A 87 6.62 -14.35 -13.15
#